data_AF-A0A8J8FMW9-F1
#
_entry.id   AF-A0A8J8FMW9-F1
#
_cell.length_a   1.000
_cell.length_b   1.000
_cell.length_c   1.000
_cell.angle_alpha   90.00
_cell.angle_beta   90.00
_cell.angle_gamma   90.00
#
_symmetry.space_group_name_H-M   'P 1'
#
loop_
_entity.id
_entity.type
_entity.pdbx_description
1 polymer ?
#
loop_
_entity_poly.entity_id
_entity_poly.type
_entity_poly.pdbx_seq_one_letter_code
_entity_poly.pdbx_strand_id
1 'polypeptide(L)'
;MNIHEYQAKQLFQAFDIPAPQGKVVSTVDDAVNATQAISGNTWVVKAQVHAGGRGKVGGVKLAKNVDEVKQFASEMLGSRLVTKQTGAEGLPIESVLIEKTYPIKREFYLSILVDRASERVMFVSSIAGGMDIETVADETPEKILTLKIDPAAGLQPYQCRQVAFDLSLQGAQIRVLEKIMQGMYRLLLEKDASQIEINPLVETDDGDLLAVDAKINFDDNATALHNDIMAFRDEGQEDEKENKAKLYDLNYITLDGNIGCMVNGAGLAMATMDLVQLKGGSPANFLDVGGGTTAERVAEAFKLILSDDKVEAVLVNIFGGIVRC
;
A
#
# COMPACT_ATOMS: atom_id res chain seq x y z
N MET A 1 -5.94 0.89 5.72
CA MET A 1 -4.65 0.84 6.45
C MET A 1 -3.64 0.08 5.61
N ASN A 2 -2.42 0.59 5.49
CA ASN A 2 -1.34 -0.06 4.73
C ASN A 2 -0.37 -0.76 5.68
N ILE A 3 0.34 -1.77 5.19
CA ILE A 3 1.40 -2.46 5.93
C ILE A 3 2.68 -2.55 5.09
N HIS A 4 3.80 -2.77 5.75
CA HIS A 4 5.10 -2.96 5.10
C HIS A 4 5.17 -4.28 4.33
N GLU A 5 6.04 -4.34 3.31
CA GLU A 5 6.25 -5.54 2.50
C GLU A 5 6.63 -6.77 3.36
N TYR A 6 7.48 -6.59 4.37
CA TYR A 6 7.86 -7.70 5.25
C TYR A 6 6.66 -8.26 6.05
N GLN A 7 5.71 -7.42 6.46
CA GLN A 7 4.48 -7.83 7.16
C GLN A 7 3.54 -8.53 6.20
N ALA A 8 3.40 -8.01 4.98
CA ALA A 8 2.63 -8.66 3.92
C ALA A 8 3.18 -10.07 3.61
N LYS A 9 4.52 -10.23 3.62
CA LYS A 9 5.16 -11.55 3.44
C LYS A 9 4.95 -12.51 4.61
N GLN A 10 4.88 -12.00 5.85
CA GLN A 10 4.49 -12.82 7.00
C GLN A 10 3.06 -13.35 6.85
N LEU A 11 2.12 -12.50 6.40
CA LEU A 11 0.76 -12.92 6.07
C LEU A 11 0.74 -13.90 4.91
N PHE A 12 1.52 -13.67 3.85
CA PHE A 12 1.63 -14.62 2.74
C PHE A 12 2.06 -16.00 3.21
N GLN A 13 3.06 -16.09 4.09
CA GLN A 13 3.47 -17.36 4.67
C GLN A 13 2.34 -18.04 5.48
N ALA A 14 1.57 -17.27 6.26
CA ALA A 14 0.43 -17.79 7.03
C ALA A 14 -0.72 -18.28 6.14
N PHE A 15 -0.81 -17.79 4.90
CA PHE A 15 -1.84 -18.15 3.92
C PHE A 15 -1.32 -19.04 2.78
N ASP A 16 -0.18 -19.69 2.97
CA ASP A 16 0.46 -20.62 2.02
C ASP A 16 0.85 -20.00 0.66
N ILE A 17 1.08 -18.68 0.64
CA ILE A 17 1.59 -17.96 -0.52
C ILE A 17 3.14 -17.96 -0.42
N PRO A 18 3.86 -18.59 -1.37
CA PRO A 18 5.30 -18.67 -1.34
C PRO A 18 5.92 -17.29 -1.64
N ALA A 19 6.81 -16.85 -0.76
CA ALA A 19 7.58 -15.63 -0.89
C ALA A 19 9.07 -15.94 -0.66
N PRO A 20 10.00 -15.11 -1.19
CA PRO A 20 11.41 -15.23 -0.87
C PRO A 20 11.69 -15.23 0.62
N GLN A 21 12.72 -15.97 1.03
CA GLN A 21 13.23 -15.87 2.40
C GLN A 21 13.86 -14.49 2.61
N GLY A 22 13.40 -13.77 3.64
CA GLY A 22 13.95 -12.47 4.00
C GLY A 22 13.96 -12.23 5.51
N LYS A 23 14.69 -11.18 5.91
CA LYS A 23 14.79 -10.73 7.30
C LYS A 23 14.74 -9.20 7.32
N VAL A 24 13.79 -8.65 8.07
CA VAL A 24 13.70 -7.22 8.36
C VAL A 24 14.71 -6.85 9.44
N VAL A 25 15.36 -5.71 9.26
CA VAL A 25 16.40 -5.19 10.16
C VAL A 25 16.32 -3.67 10.24
N SER A 26 16.68 -3.12 11.40
CA SER A 26 16.70 -1.67 11.66
C SER A 26 18.10 -1.12 11.91
N THR A 27 19.13 -1.97 11.85
CA THR A 27 20.53 -1.56 11.99
C THR A 27 21.38 -2.13 10.86
N VAL A 28 22.47 -1.43 10.54
CA VAL A 28 23.42 -1.87 9.52
C VAL A 28 24.11 -3.18 9.93
N ASP A 29 24.42 -3.34 11.21
CA ASP A 29 25.04 -4.58 11.73
C ASP A 29 24.07 -5.77 11.62
N ASP A 30 22.79 -5.56 11.90
CA ASP A 30 21.77 -6.60 11.71
C ASP A 30 21.57 -6.96 10.23
N ALA A 31 21.72 -5.99 9.32
CA ALA A 31 21.69 -6.24 7.88
C ALA A 31 22.83 -7.18 7.44
N VAL A 32 24.04 -6.95 7.97
CA VAL A 32 25.19 -7.85 7.74
C VAL A 32 24.95 -9.22 8.39
N ASN A 33 24.40 -9.27 9.61
CA ASN A 33 24.08 -10.55 10.24
C ASN A 33 22.99 -11.33 9.50
N ALA A 34 22.05 -10.63 8.83
CA ALA A 34 21.01 -11.26 8.03
C ALA A 34 21.59 -12.06 6.84
N THR A 35 22.69 -11.63 6.24
CA THR A 35 23.34 -12.37 5.13
C THR A 35 23.93 -13.71 5.58
N GLN A 36 24.24 -13.86 6.88
CA GLN A 36 24.70 -15.14 7.44
C GLN A 36 23.55 -16.14 7.62
N ALA A 37 22.35 -15.63 7.97
CA ALA A 37 21.15 -16.45 8.16
C ALA A 37 20.47 -16.80 6.82
N ILE A 38 20.61 -15.94 5.80
CA ILE A 38 20.03 -16.11 4.47
C ILE A 38 21.12 -16.59 3.52
N SER A 39 21.22 -17.90 3.33
CA SER A 39 22.22 -18.51 2.46
C SER A 39 22.14 -17.95 1.03
N GLY A 40 23.26 -17.46 0.50
CA GLY A 40 23.37 -16.93 -0.84
C GLY A 40 24.70 -16.21 -1.05
N ASN A 41 24.94 -15.77 -2.29
CA ASN A 41 26.06 -14.89 -2.63
C ASN A 41 25.58 -13.47 -3.01
N THR A 42 24.26 -13.32 -3.20
CA THR A 42 23.60 -12.08 -3.63
C THR A 42 22.30 -11.91 -2.87
N TRP A 43 21.99 -10.68 -2.48
CA TRP A 43 20.81 -10.32 -1.69
C TRP A 43 20.15 -9.08 -2.28
N VAL A 44 18.87 -8.89 -1.99
CA VAL A 44 18.17 -7.63 -2.26
C VAL A 44 18.01 -6.87 -0.95
N VAL A 45 18.36 -5.59 -0.95
CA VAL A 45 18.10 -4.65 0.15
C VAL A 45 16.93 -3.77 -0.25
N LYS A 46 15.82 -3.84 0.50
CA LYS A 46 14.58 -3.12 0.19
C LYS A 46 14.18 -2.20 1.33
N ALA A 47 14.07 -0.90 1.05
CA ALA A 47 13.48 0.07 1.96
C ALA A 47 12.03 -0.32 2.30
N GLN A 48 11.72 -0.35 3.59
CA GLN A 48 10.37 -0.61 4.08
C GLN A 48 9.65 0.74 4.29
N VAL A 49 8.79 1.08 3.33
CA VAL A 49 7.94 2.27 3.37
C VAL A 49 6.56 1.93 2.80
N HIS A 50 5.51 2.63 3.22
CA HIS A 50 4.14 2.44 2.74
C HIS A 50 3.89 3.08 1.36
N ALA A 51 4.77 2.82 0.39
CA ALA A 51 4.68 3.35 -0.96
C ALA A 51 5.23 2.39 -2.02
N GLY A 52 4.61 2.40 -3.20
CA GLY A 52 5.08 1.71 -4.39
C GLY A 52 6.20 2.45 -5.10
N GLY A 53 6.72 1.87 -6.19
CA GLY A 53 7.72 2.51 -7.05
C GLY A 53 9.12 2.67 -6.43
N ARG A 54 9.38 2.05 -5.27
CA ARG A 54 10.65 2.11 -4.52
C ARG A 54 11.86 1.80 -5.39
N GLY A 55 11.76 0.79 -6.26
CA GLY A 55 12.86 0.40 -7.15
C GLY A 55 13.28 1.50 -8.14
N LYS A 56 12.35 2.33 -8.62
CA LYS A 56 12.64 3.42 -9.57
C LYS A 56 13.47 4.55 -8.95
N VAL A 57 13.45 4.67 -7.63
CA VAL A 57 14.12 5.73 -6.86
C VAL A 57 15.25 5.19 -5.97
N GLY A 58 15.71 3.97 -6.23
CA GLY A 58 16.84 3.37 -5.51
C GLY A 58 16.51 2.78 -4.14
N GLY A 59 15.23 2.65 -3.78
CA GLY A 59 14.77 1.98 -2.56
C GLY A 59 14.79 0.45 -2.63
N VAL A 60 15.18 -0.13 -3.77
CA VAL A 60 15.40 -1.57 -3.94
C VAL A 60 16.75 -1.74 -4.65
N LYS A 61 17.72 -2.38 -4.00
CA LYS A 61 19.09 -2.55 -4.54
C LYS A 61 19.53 -4.02 -4.46
N LEU A 62 20.08 -4.52 -5.56
CA LEU A 62 20.72 -5.84 -5.62
C LEU A 62 22.17 -5.72 -5.13
N ALA A 63 22.48 -6.37 -4.01
CA ALA A 63 23.81 -6.49 -3.44
C ALA A 63 24.47 -7.81 -3.86
N LYS A 64 25.70 -7.74 -4.37
CA LYS A 64 26.49 -8.87 -4.88
C LYS A 64 27.44 -9.49 -3.87
N ASN A 65 27.53 -8.90 -2.68
CA ASN A 65 28.37 -9.33 -1.57
C ASN A 65 27.89 -8.62 -0.28
N VAL A 66 28.48 -9.01 0.85
CA VAL A 66 28.13 -8.49 2.18
C VAL A 66 28.48 -7.00 2.32
N ASP A 67 29.55 -6.53 1.69
CA ASP A 67 29.96 -5.11 1.74
C ASP A 67 28.93 -4.21 1.05
N GLU A 68 28.36 -4.64 -0.07
CA GLU A 68 27.27 -3.94 -0.75
C GLU A 68 25.99 -3.93 0.10
N VAL A 69 25.68 -5.01 0.83
CA VAL A 69 24.54 -5.02 1.78
C VAL A 69 24.75 -3.95 2.86
N LYS A 70 25.96 -3.90 3.45
CA LYS A 70 26.32 -2.91 4.45
C LYS A 70 26.20 -1.49 3.91
N GLN A 71 26.72 -1.25 2.70
CA GLN A 71 26.65 0.05 2.04
C GLN A 71 25.20 0.49 1.83
N PHE A 72 24.38 -0.35 1.18
CA PHE A 72 23.00 0.02 0.85
C PHE A 72 22.14 0.20 2.10
N ALA A 73 22.32 -0.63 3.13
CA ALA A 73 21.62 -0.46 4.40
C ALA A 73 21.99 0.88 5.07
N SER A 74 23.28 1.27 5.03
CA SER A 74 23.74 2.54 5.60
C SER A 74 23.24 3.77 4.82
N GLU A 75 23.04 3.65 3.51
CA GLU A 75 22.47 4.72 2.69
C GLU A 75 20.95 4.87 2.90
N MET A 76 20.26 3.78 3.20
CA MET A 76 18.81 3.75 3.36
C MET A 76 18.34 4.08 4.78
N LEU A 77 18.87 3.39 5.81
CA LEU A 77 18.37 3.50 7.17
C LEU A 77 18.53 4.93 7.73
N GLY A 78 17.44 5.48 8.27
CA GLY A 78 17.37 6.85 8.79
C GLY A 78 17.22 7.93 7.71
N SER A 79 17.22 7.57 6.43
CA SER A 79 16.90 8.49 5.33
C SER A 79 15.39 8.53 5.05
N ARG A 80 14.97 9.36 4.09
CA ARG A 80 13.59 9.43 3.61
C ARG A 80 13.53 9.04 2.12
N LEU A 81 12.52 8.27 1.74
CA LEU A 81 12.30 7.84 0.37
C LEU A 81 11.18 8.65 -0.31
N VAL A 82 11.57 9.43 -1.32
CA VAL A 82 10.64 10.14 -2.20
C VAL A 82 10.29 9.24 -3.38
N THR A 83 9.00 8.99 -3.57
CA THR A 83 8.44 8.27 -4.70
C THR A 83 7.37 9.13 -5.35
N LYS A 84 6.80 8.70 -6.47
CA LYS A 84 5.61 9.36 -7.05
C LYS A 84 4.40 9.35 -6.08
N GLN A 85 4.39 8.46 -5.09
CA GLN A 85 3.27 8.23 -4.16
C GLN A 85 3.47 8.87 -2.77
N THR A 86 4.64 9.47 -2.46
CA THR A 86 4.96 9.96 -1.09
C THR A 86 5.07 11.47 -0.95
N GLY A 87 4.82 12.23 -2.03
CA GLY A 87 5.02 13.68 -2.04
C GLY A 87 6.49 14.08 -1.91
N ALA A 88 6.75 15.39 -1.76
CA ALA A 88 8.11 15.92 -1.73
C ALA A 88 8.90 15.56 -0.47
N GLU A 89 8.22 15.40 0.67
CA GLU A 89 8.84 15.06 1.95
C GLU A 89 9.32 13.61 2.01
N GLY A 90 8.72 12.71 1.21
CA GLY A 90 9.00 11.28 1.25
C GLY A 90 8.57 10.61 2.56
N LEU A 91 8.83 9.31 2.69
CA LEU A 91 8.56 8.54 3.91
C LEU A 91 9.85 8.07 4.59
N PRO A 92 9.91 8.02 5.93
CA PRO A 92 11.11 7.61 6.65
C PRO A 92 11.40 6.12 6.44
N ILE A 93 12.68 5.77 6.29
CA ILE A 93 13.16 4.39 6.20
C ILE A 93 13.74 3.99 7.56
N GLU A 94 12.89 3.44 8.42
CA GLU A 94 13.26 2.94 9.77
C GLU A 94 13.80 1.50 9.73
N SER A 95 13.47 0.77 8.66
CA SER A 95 13.91 -0.61 8.48
C SER A 95 14.11 -0.94 7.00
N VAL A 96 14.95 -1.95 6.76
CA VAL A 96 15.16 -2.55 5.45
C VAL A 96 14.90 -4.05 5.51
N LEU A 97 14.40 -4.61 4.42
CA LEU A 97 14.26 -6.05 4.23
C LEU A 97 15.47 -6.57 3.44
N ILE A 98 16.23 -7.48 4.05
CA ILE A 98 17.30 -8.23 3.39
C ILE A 98 16.72 -9.54 2.90
N GLU A 99 16.78 -9.78 1.59
CA GLU A 99 16.06 -10.87 0.96
C GLU A 99 16.94 -11.72 0.05
N LYS A 100 16.67 -13.03 0.00
CA LYS A 100 17.31 -13.97 -0.90
C LYS A 100 16.97 -13.66 -2.36
N THR A 101 17.97 -13.74 -3.22
CA THR A 101 17.79 -13.62 -4.68
C THR A 101 17.47 -14.97 -5.31
N TYR A 102 16.69 -14.92 -6.39
CA TYR A 102 16.31 -16.09 -7.18
C TYR A 102 16.59 -15.80 -8.66
N PRO A 103 17.01 -16.80 -9.46
CA PRO A 103 17.13 -16.64 -10.90
C PRO A 103 15.73 -16.51 -11.51
N ILE A 104 15.42 -15.32 -12.04
CA ILE A 104 14.10 -14.97 -12.57
C ILE A 104 14.04 -15.28 -14.06
N LYS A 105 13.05 -16.09 -14.45
CA LYS A 105 12.77 -16.43 -15.85
C LYS A 105 11.71 -15.52 -16.45
N ARG A 106 10.62 -15.26 -15.70
CA ARG A 106 9.51 -14.37 -16.11
C ARG A 106 8.96 -13.63 -14.89
N GLU A 107 8.43 -12.44 -15.13
CA GLU A 107 7.75 -11.62 -14.12
C GLU A 107 6.30 -11.39 -14.54
N PHE A 108 5.37 -11.62 -13.61
CA PHE A 108 3.94 -11.42 -13.79
C PHE A 108 3.41 -10.41 -12.79
N TYR A 109 2.25 -9.85 -13.10
CA TYR A 109 1.45 -9.07 -12.18
C TYR A 109 0.24 -9.91 -11.74
N LEU A 110 -0.05 -9.93 -10.44
CA LEU A 110 -1.26 -10.55 -9.90
C LEU A 110 -1.79 -9.73 -8.72
N SER A 111 -3.04 -9.30 -8.77
CA SER A 111 -3.71 -8.65 -7.66
C SER A 111 -5.14 -9.14 -7.49
N ILE A 112 -5.69 -8.93 -6.29
CA ILE A 112 -7.09 -9.12 -5.97
C ILE A 112 -7.60 -7.88 -5.23
N LEU A 113 -8.77 -7.38 -5.62
CA LEU A 113 -9.39 -6.19 -5.03
C LEU A 113 -10.91 -6.23 -5.10
N VAL A 114 -11.57 -5.30 -4.41
CA VAL A 114 -13.02 -5.06 -4.54
C VAL A 114 -13.26 -4.10 -5.70
N ASP A 115 -13.75 -4.63 -6.83
CA ASP A 115 -14.17 -3.80 -7.96
C ASP A 115 -15.53 -3.16 -7.68
N ARG A 116 -15.53 -1.83 -7.57
CA ARG A 116 -16.73 -1.04 -7.30
C ARG A 116 -17.72 -1.05 -8.44
N ALA A 117 -17.26 -1.19 -9.70
CA ALA A 117 -18.15 -1.13 -10.86
C ALA A 117 -19.03 -2.38 -10.98
N SER A 118 -18.47 -3.55 -10.70
CA SER A 118 -19.22 -4.80 -10.66
C SER A 118 -19.70 -5.21 -9.28
N GLU A 119 -19.26 -4.52 -8.23
CA GLU A 119 -19.52 -4.86 -6.83
C GLU A 119 -19.07 -6.29 -6.51
N ARG A 120 -17.89 -6.67 -7.00
CA ARG A 120 -17.33 -8.02 -6.84
C ARG A 120 -15.87 -7.97 -6.43
N VAL A 121 -15.44 -9.01 -5.71
CA VAL A 121 -14.02 -9.31 -5.61
C VAL A 121 -13.54 -9.77 -6.99
N MET A 122 -12.42 -9.22 -7.44
CA MET A 122 -11.88 -9.43 -8.77
C MET A 122 -10.37 -9.65 -8.70
N PHE A 123 -9.89 -10.68 -9.41
CA PHE A 123 -8.47 -10.81 -9.74
C PHE A 123 -8.14 -9.99 -10.97
N VAL A 124 -6.99 -9.33 -10.95
CA VAL A 124 -6.36 -8.68 -12.09
C VAL A 124 -5.00 -9.34 -12.30
N SER A 125 -4.70 -9.76 -13.52
CA SER A 125 -3.43 -10.42 -13.86
C SER A 125 -2.87 -9.91 -15.17
N SER A 126 -1.54 -9.89 -15.30
CA SER A 126 -0.87 -9.51 -16.54
C SER A 126 0.49 -10.19 -16.69
N ILE A 127 0.87 -10.44 -17.93
CA ILE A 127 2.23 -10.89 -18.30
C ILE A 127 3.28 -9.79 -18.21
N ALA A 128 2.88 -8.54 -17.96
CA ALA A 128 3.76 -7.39 -17.79
C ALA A 128 4.04 -7.14 -16.29
N GLY A 129 4.69 -8.10 -15.62
CA GLY A 129 5.16 -7.93 -14.24
C GLY A 129 6.35 -6.96 -14.12
N GLY A 130 6.59 -6.45 -12.92
CA GLY A 130 7.70 -5.53 -12.64
C GLY A 130 7.48 -4.09 -13.14
N MET A 131 6.33 -3.84 -13.78
CA MET A 131 5.90 -2.53 -14.28
C MET A 131 4.76 -1.95 -13.44
N ASP A 132 4.52 -0.65 -13.60
CA ASP A 132 3.36 0.04 -13.01
C ASP A 132 2.09 -0.41 -13.73
N ILE A 133 1.13 -0.99 -13.01
CA ILE A 133 -0.04 -1.60 -13.65
C ILE A 133 -0.93 -0.55 -14.33
N GLU A 134 -0.94 0.67 -13.81
CA GLU A 134 -1.63 1.82 -14.38
C GLU A 134 -1.06 2.18 -15.75
N THR A 135 0.28 2.15 -15.90
CA THR A 135 0.92 2.37 -17.21
C THR A 135 0.56 1.26 -18.19
N VAL A 136 0.50 0.00 -17.74
CA VAL A 136 0.06 -1.12 -18.57
C VAL A 136 -1.41 -0.95 -18.98
N ALA A 137 -2.27 -0.45 -18.09
CA ALA A 137 -3.68 -0.20 -18.37
C ALA A 137 -3.89 0.90 -19.42
N ASP A 138 -3.06 1.95 -19.39
CA ASP A 138 -3.12 3.06 -20.34
C ASP A 138 -2.51 2.70 -21.70
N GLU A 139 -1.35 2.02 -21.72
CA GLU A 139 -0.57 1.79 -22.94
C GLU A 139 -0.88 0.45 -23.63
N THR A 140 -1.13 -0.61 -22.85
CA THR A 140 -1.36 -1.97 -23.36
C THR A 140 -2.47 -2.69 -22.58
N PRO A 141 -3.71 -2.15 -22.57
CA PRO A 141 -4.82 -2.68 -21.78
C PRO A 141 -5.15 -4.15 -22.10
N GLU A 142 -4.84 -4.61 -23.30
CA GLU A 142 -5.04 -5.99 -23.74
C GLU A 142 -4.20 -7.03 -22.98
N LYS A 143 -3.13 -6.58 -22.30
CA LYS A 143 -2.32 -7.45 -21.43
C LYS A 143 -2.92 -7.63 -20.03
N ILE A 144 -3.92 -6.82 -19.68
CA ILE A 144 -4.61 -6.91 -18.40
C ILE A 144 -5.83 -7.80 -18.56
N LEU A 145 -5.86 -8.85 -17.76
CA LEU A 145 -6.94 -9.81 -17.72
C LEU A 145 -7.60 -9.73 -16.36
N THR A 146 -8.93 -9.82 -16.36
CA THR A 146 -9.74 -9.67 -15.15
C THR A 146 -10.62 -10.89 -14.95
N LEU A 147 -10.78 -11.29 -13.70
CA LEU A 147 -11.60 -12.43 -13.30
C LEU A 147 -12.44 -12.09 -12.09
N LYS A 148 -13.75 -12.03 -12.28
CA LYS A 148 -14.73 -11.73 -11.21
C LYS A 148 -15.08 -13.00 -10.43
N ILE A 149 -15.23 -12.86 -9.12
CA ILE A 149 -15.60 -13.95 -8.23
C ILE A 149 -17.07 -13.78 -7.84
N ASP A 150 -17.85 -14.86 -8.01
CA ASP A 150 -19.22 -14.88 -7.50
C ASP A 150 -19.19 -15.03 -5.96
N PRO A 151 -19.88 -14.18 -5.19
CA PRO A 151 -19.80 -14.23 -3.73
C PRO A 151 -20.33 -15.53 -3.11
N ALA A 152 -21.30 -16.19 -3.75
CA ALA A 152 -21.89 -17.42 -3.24
C ALA A 152 -21.04 -18.65 -3.60
N ALA A 153 -20.43 -18.65 -4.79
CA ALA A 153 -19.55 -19.75 -5.21
C ALA A 153 -18.13 -19.63 -4.65
N GLY A 154 -17.64 -18.41 -4.42
CA GLY A 154 -16.23 -18.16 -4.10
C GLY A 154 -15.27 -18.46 -5.26
N LEU A 155 -13.97 -18.36 -5.02
CA LEU A 155 -12.95 -18.62 -6.04
C LEU A 155 -12.93 -20.10 -6.44
N GLN A 156 -13.21 -20.39 -7.71
CA GLN A 156 -13.29 -21.75 -8.22
C GLN A 156 -12.00 -22.22 -8.91
N PRO A 157 -11.62 -23.51 -8.84
CA PRO A 157 -10.41 -24.02 -9.48
C PRO A 157 -10.31 -23.78 -10.98
N TYR A 158 -11.43 -23.72 -11.70
CA TYR A 158 -11.40 -23.43 -13.14
C TYR A 158 -10.96 -21.99 -13.43
N GLN A 159 -11.26 -21.05 -12.53
CA GLN A 159 -10.85 -19.65 -12.63
C GLN A 159 -9.34 -19.52 -12.43
N CYS A 160 -8.78 -20.26 -11.47
CA CYS A 160 -7.33 -20.33 -11.30
C CYS A 160 -6.62 -20.91 -12.53
N ARG A 161 -7.19 -21.94 -13.16
CA ARG A 161 -6.67 -22.48 -14.43
C ARG A 161 -6.75 -21.50 -15.58
N GLN A 162 -7.83 -20.73 -15.67
CA GLN A 162 -7.98 -19.68 -16.68
C GLN A 162 -6.83 -18.66 -16.54
N VAL A 163 -6.62 -18.11 -15.35
CA VAL A 163 -5.50 -17.17 -15.09
C VAL A 163 -4.14 -17.83 -15.35
N ALA A 164 -3.98 -19.12 -15.03
CA ALA A 164 -2.73 -19.84 -15.34
C ALA A 164 -2.43 -19.89 -16.84
N PHE A 165 -3.44 -20.21 -17.66
CA PHE A 165 -3.27 -20.25 -19.11
C PHE A 165 -3.05 -18.87 -19.72
N ASP A 166 -3.75 -17.87 -19.18
CA ASP A 166 -3.58 -16.46 -19.54
C ASP A 166 -2.15 -15.96 -19.28
N LEU A 167 -1.53 -16.39 -18.18
CA LEU A 167 -0.12 -16.14 -17.87
C LEU A 167 0.86 -17.11 -18.57
N SER A 168 0.36 -17.99 -19.43
CA SER A 168 1.14 -19.01 -20.13
C SER A 168 1.95 -19.90 -19.17
N LEU A 169 1.35 -20.28 -18.04
CA LEU A 169 1.88 -21.24 -17.07
C LEU A 169 1.46 -22.67 -17.44
N GLN A 170 2.29 -23.65 -17.09
CA GLN A 170 2.09 -25.03 -17.52
C GLN A 170 2.40 -26.05 -16.41
N GLY A 171 1.85 -27.26 -16.55
CA GLY A 171 2.20 -28.39 -15.69
C GLY A 171 1.97 -28.11 -14.20
N ALA A 172 3.02 -28.26 -13.40
CA ALA A 172 2.95 -28.08 -11.94
C ALA A 172 2.65 -26.63 -11.52
N GLN A 173 3.03 -25.63 -12.34
CA GLN A 173 2.83 -24.20 -12.04
C GLN A 173 1.35 -23.84 -11.89
N ILE A 174 0.47 -24.52 -12.62
CA ILE A 174 -0.98 -24.31 -12.53
C ILE A 174 -1.47 -24.58 -11.10
N ARG A 175 -0.98 -25.66 -10.46
CA ARG A 175 -1.35 -25.99 -9.08
C ARG A 175 -0.74 -25.03 -8.07
N VAL A 176 0.45 -24.50 -8.35
CA VAL A 176 1.10 -23.51 -7.48
C VAL A 176 0.34 -22.17 -7.57
N LEU A 177 -0.01 -21.71 -8.77
CA LEU A 177 -0.83 -20.51 -8.94
C LEU A 177 -2.21 -20.66 -8.29
N GLU A 178 -2.85 -21.82 -8.42
CA GLU A 178 -4.12 -22.10 -7.74
C GLU A 178 -3.98 -21.91 -6.21
N LYS A 179 -2.92 -22.44 -5.59
CA LYS A 179 -2.66 -22.21 -4.16
C LYS A 179 -2.44 -20.74 -3.84
N ILE A 180 -1.68 -20.01 -4.65
CA ILE A 180 -1.42 -18.58 -4.47
C ILE A 180 -2.74 -17.80 -4.50
N MET A 181 -3.55 -18.00 -5.54
CA MET A 181 -4.82 -17.29 -5.70
C MET A 181 -5.80 -17.65 -4.57
N GLN A 182 -5.87 -18.91 -4.15
CA GLN A 182 -6.69 -19.32 -3.01
C GLN A 182 -6.18 -18.70 -1.70
N GLY A 183 -4.86 -18.62 -1.50
CA GLY A 183 -4.25 -17.92 -0.37
C GLY A 183 -4.61 -16.43 -0.34
N MET A 184 -4.47 -15.74 -1.48
CA MET A 184 -4.82 -14.32 -1.61
C MET A 184 -6.31 -14.08 -1.37
N TYR A 185 -7.18 -14.93 -1.91
CA TYR A 185 -8.63 -14.82 -1.72
C TYR A 185 -9.04 -15.04 -0.26
N ARG A 186 -8.49 -16.07 0.39
CA ARG A 186 -8.69 -16.30 1.83
C ARG A 186 -8.19 -15.13 2.66
N LEU A 187 -6.97 -14.66 2.41
CA LEU A 187 -6.38 -13.53 3.13
C LEU A 187 -7.24 -12.26 2.98
N LEU A 188 -7.74 -11.99 1.77
CA LEU A 188 -8.61 -10.85 1.53
C LEU A 188 -9.88 -10.91 2.37
N LEU A 189 -10.56 -12.07 2.40
CA LEU A 189 -11.82 -12.22 3.12
C LEU A 189 -11.64 -12.34 4.64
N GLU A 190 -10.65 -13.09 5.10
CA GLU A 190 -10.44 -13.37 6.53
C GLU A 190 -9.87 -12.17 7.29
N LYS A 191 -9.21 -11.24 6.59
CA LYS A 191 -8.57 -10.06 7.19
C LYS A 191 -9.14 -8.73 6.70
N ASP A 192 -10.26 -8.76 5.98
CA ASP A 192 -10.91 -7.58 5.39
C ASP A 192 -9.91 -6.69 4.61
N ALA A 193 -9.09 -7.33 3.77
CA ALA A 193 -8.23 -6.60 2.85
C ALA A 193 -9.09 -5.92 1.77
N SER A 194 -8.78 -4.68 1.43
CA SER A 194 -9.42 -3.99 0.29
C SER A 194 -8.67 -4.29 -1.02
N GLN A 195 -7.37 -4.57 -0.93
CA GLN A 195 -6.52 -4.93 -2.06
C GLN A 195 -5.30 -5.74 -1.59
N ILE A 196 -4.93 -6.77 -2.35
CA ILE A 196 -3.64 -7.45 -2.26
C ILE A 196 -3.02 -7.45 -3.65
N GLU A 197 -1.76 -7.01 -3.74
CA GLU A 197 -1.01 -6.94 -4.98
C GLU A 197 0.33 -7.67 -4.82
N ILE A 198 0.65 -8.50 -5.81
CA ILE A 198 1.94 -9.16 -5.99
C ILE A 198 2.55 -8.65 -7.30
N ASN A 199 3.60 -7.84 -7.18
CA ASN A 199 4.25 -7.23 -8.35
C ASN A 199 5.77 -7.05 -8.16
N PRO A 200 6.61 -8.00 -8.60
CA PRO A 200 6.26 -9.13 -9.45
C PRO A 200 5.91 -10.42 -8.69
N LEU A 201 5.01 -11.20 -9.29
CA LEU A 201 4.95 -12.66 -9.12
C LEU A 201 5.95 -13.26 -10.10
N VAL A 202 7.04 -13.87 -9.63
CA VAL A 202 8.09 -14.36 -10.50
C VAL A 202 7.96 -15.85 -10.76
N GLU A 203 8.30 -16.27 -11.98
CA GLU A 203 8.71 -17.64 -12.26
C GLU A 203 10.23 -17.73 -12.19
N THR A 204 10.74 -18.69 -11.43
CA THR A 204 12.17 -18.98 -11.36
C THR A 204 12.61 -19.87 -12.53
N ASP A 205 13.93 -19.96 -12.79
CA ASP A 205 14.46 -20.91 -13.78
C ASP A 205 14.11 -22.38 -13.47
N ASP A 206 13.94 -22.71 -12.18
CA ASP A 206 13.51 -24.03 -11.71
C ASP A 206 11.99 -24.27 -11.89
N GLY A 207 11.26 -23.24 -12.32
CA GLY A 207 9.83 -23.29 -12.61
C GLY A 207 8.92 -23.02 -11.40
N ASP A 208 9.47 -22.63 -10.25
CA ASP A 208 8.71 -22.23 -9.08
C ASP A 208 8.06 -20.85 -9.26
N LEU A 209 6.99 -20.57 -8.52
CA LEU A 209 6.35 -19.26 -8.47
C LEU A 209 6.57 -18.62 -7.09
N LEU A 210 7.03 -17.38 -7.06
CA LEU A 210 7.32 -16.65 -5.82
C LEU A 210 6.75 -15.23 -5.85
N ALA A 211 6.11 -14.81 -4.77
CA ALA A 211 5.66 -13.43 -4.57
C ALA A 211 6.84 -12.57 -4.10
N VAL A 212 7.55 -11.94 -5.05
CA VAL A 212 8.80 -11.21 -4.76
C VAL A 212 8.54 -9.84 -4.17
N ASP A 213 7.46 -9.17 -4.54
CA ASP A 213 6.99 -7.97 -3.85
C ASP A 213 5.51 -8.14 -3.47
N ALA A 214 5.11 -7.50 -2.39
CA ALA A 214 3.80 -7.65 -1.79
C ALA A 214 3.31 -6.32 -1.24
N LYS A 215 2.11 -5.91 -1.64
CA LYS A 215 1.38 -4.77 -1.08
C LYS A 215 0.00 -5.24 -0.62
N ILE A 216 -0.38 -4.88 0.60
CA ILE A 216 -1.71 -5.15 1.13
C ILE A 216 -2.27 -3.86 1.72
N ASN A 217 -3.49 -3.55 1.30
CA ASN A 217 -4.30 -2.48 1.89
C ASN A 217 -5.51 -3.14 2.55
N PHE A 218 -5.84 -2.69 3.76
CA PHE A 218 -7.01 -3.13 4.53
C PHE A 218 -8.12 -2.09 4.53
N ASP A 219 -9.37 -2.54 4.66
CA ASP A 219 -10.51 -1.65 4.92
C ASP A 219 -10.40 -1.03 6.31
N ASP A 220 -10.22 0.29 6.37
CA ASP A 220 -10.11 1.03 7.63
C ASP A 220 -11.33 0.88 8.54
N ASN A 221 -12.50 0.54 7.99
CA ASN A 221 -13.70 0.29 8.80
C ASN A 221 -13.65 -1.04 9.55
N ALA A 222 -12.84 -2.00 9.08
CA ALA A 222 -12.77 -3.35 9.61
C ALA A 222 -11.53 -3.60 10.47
N THR A 223 -10.46 -2.79 10.33
CA THR A 223 -9.19 -2.99 11.05
C THR A 223 -9.35 -3.06 12.57
N ALA A 224 -10.29 -2.30 13.15
CA ALA A 224 -10.58 -2.34 14.58
C ALA A 224 -11.06 -3.72 15.08
N LEU A 225 -11.52 -4.60 14.19
CA LEU A 225 -11.92 -5.97 14.50
C LEU A 225 -10.74 -6.97 14.46
N HIS A 226 -9.59 -6.56 13.91
CA HIS A 226 -8.42 -7.39 13.67
C HIS A 226 -7.20 -6.89 14.46
N ASN A 227 -7.11 -7.30 15.73
CA ASN A 227 -6.00 -6.91 16.61
C ASN A 227 -4.62 -7.29 16.05
N ASP A 228 -4.52 -8.41 15.34
CA ASP A 228 -3.29 -8.86 14.70
C ASP A 228 -2.87 -7.96 13.53
N ILE A 229 -3.83 -7.43 12.77
CA ILE A 229 -3.59 -6.46 11.70
C ILE A 229 -3.25 -5.10 12.29
N MET A 230 -3.99 -4.63 13.31
CA MET A 230 -3.69 -3.37 14.00
C MET A 230 -2.29 -3.35 14.63
N ALA A 231 -1.76 -4.49 15.05
CA ALA A 231 -0.39 -4.61 15.57
C ALA A 231 0.69 -4.31 14.50
N PHE A 232 0.34 -4.31 13.21
CA PHE A 232 1.25 -3.94 12.12
C PHE A 232 1.29 -2.45 11.81
N ARG A 233 0.37 -1.66 12.36
CA ARG A 233 0.26 -0.23 12.06
C ARG A 233 1.57 0.49 12.39
N ASP A 234 2.06 1.26 11.43
CA ASP A 234 3.23 2.12 11.58
C ASP A 234 2.81 3.58 11.36
N GLU A 235 2.61 4.30 12.46
CA GLU A 235 2.20 5.70 12.46
C GLU A 235 3.27 6.62 11.84
N GLY A 236 4.54 6.20 11.82
CA GLY A 236 5.63 6.97 11.19
C GLY A 236 5.54 7.03 9.67
N GLN A 237 4.69 6.18 9.07
CA GLN A 237 4.39 6.19 7.63
C GLN A 237 3.10 6.96 7.30
N GLU A 238 2.38 7.45 8.31
CA GLU A 238 1.15 8.23 8.17
C GLU A 238 1.45 9.73 8.41
N ASP A 239 0.59 10.62 7.90
CA ASP A 239 0.71 12.05 8.19
C ASP A 239 0.33 12.31 9.66
N GLU A 240 1.19 13.04 10.38
CA GLU A 240 0.99 13.32 11.82
C GLU A 240 -0.30 14.10 12.12
N LYS A 241 -0.71 15.01 11.23
CA LYS A 241 -1.95 15.79 11.37
C LYS A 241 -3.16 14.89 11.15
N GLU A 242 -3.10 13.99 10.19
CA GLU A 242 -4.15 12.98 9.96
C GLU A 242 -4.29 12.04 11.18
N ASN A 243 -3.18 11.59 11.75
CA ASN A 243 -3.18 10.78 12.98
C ASN A 243 -3.82 11.52 14.16
N LYS A 244 -3.44 12.78 14.38
CA LYS A 244 -4.03 13.61 15.44
C LYS A 244 -5.52 13.85 15.19
N ALA A 245 -5.94 14.04 13.94
CA ALA A 245 -7.35 14.23 13.58
C ALA A 245 -8.21 13.01 13.92
N LYS A 246 -7.72 11.80 13.64
CA LYS A 246 -8.42 10.54 13.97
C LYS A 246 -8.75 10.40 15.47
N LEU A 247 -7.89 10.90 16.37
CA LEU A 247 -8.14 10.88 17.82
C LEU A 247 -9.39 11.67 18.24
N TYR A 248 -9.80 12.62 17.41
CA TYR A 248 -10.97 13.48 17.64
C TYR A 248 -12.13 13.17 16.70
N ASP A 249 -12.08 12.03 15.98
CA ASP A 249 -13.11 11.64 15.01
C ASP A 249 -13.29 12.70 13.92
N LEU A 250 -12.16 13.26 13.46
CA LEU A 250 -12.07 14.22 12.37
C LEU A 250 -11.43 13.56 11.14
N ASN A 251 -12.01 13.76 9.96
CA ASN A 251 -11.38 13.34 8.71
C ASN A 251 -10.57 14.51 8.16
N TYR A 252 -9.25 14.44 8.25
CA TYR A 252 -8.32 15.47 7.79
C TYR A 252 -7.43 14.91 6.69
N ILE A 253 -7.09 15.71 5.67
CA ILE A 253 -6.07 15.40 4.67
C ILE A 253 -5.25 16.67 4.41
N THR A 254 -3.92 16.58 4.47
CA THR A 254 -3.01 17.69 4.18
C THR A 254 -2.93 17.98 2.68
N LEU A 255 -2.97 19.24 2.27
CA LEU A 255 -2.77 19.70 0.89
C LEU A 255 -1.73 20.82 0.84
N ASP A 256 -1.25 21.19 -0.35
CA ASP A 256 -0.19 22.19 -0.54
C ASP A 256 -0.72 23.60 -0.85
N GLY A 257 -1.66 24.07 -0.01
CA GLY A 257 -2.30 25.38 -0.16
C GLY A 257 -2.10 26.31 1.03
N ASN A 258 -2.79 27.45 1.00
CA ASN A 258 -2.72 28.49 2.03
C ASN A 258 -4.08 28.87 2.64
N ILE A 259 -5.18 28.30 2.15
CA ILE A 259 -6.53 28.51 2.69
C ILE A 259 -7.01 27.25 3.39
N GLY A 260 -7.02 27.26 4.72
CA GLY A 260 -7.55 26.16 5.50
C GLY A 260 -9.06 26.06 5.36
N CYS A 261 -9.60 24.85 5.22
CA CYS A 261 -11.05 24.61 5.11
C CYS A 261 -11.54 23.80 6.30
N MET A 262 -12.64 24.23 6.94
CA MET A 262 -13.34 23.46 7.98
C MET A 262 -14.82 23.35 7.60
N VAL A 263 -15.28 22.11 7.39
CA VAL A 263 -16.60 21.86 6.80
C VAL A 263 -17.25 20.67 7.49
N ASN A 264 -18.59 20.63 7.54
CA ASN A 264 -19.33 19.44 7.98
C ASN A 264 -19.89 18.65 6.77
N GLY A 265 -19.51 17.39 6.67
CA GLY A 265 -19.86 16.46 5.60
C GLY A 265 -18.84 16.43 4.47
N ALA A 266 -18.30 15.24 4.18
CA ALA A 266 -17.26 15.02 3.17
C ALA A 266 -17.59 15.60 1.77
N GLY A 267 -18.84 15.46 1.31
CA GLY A 267 -19.27 16.02 0.02
C GLY A 267 -19.21 17.54 -0.03
N LEU A 268 -19.61 18.21 1.06
CA LEU A 268 -19.54 19.67 1.16
C LEU A 268 -18.09 20.14 1.34
N ALA A 269 -17.26 19.36 2.05
CA ALA A 269 -15.85 19.64 2.22
C ALA A 269 -15.13 19.67 0.87
N MET A 270 -15.35 18.66 0.02
CA MET A 270 -14.84 18.64 -1.37
C MET A 270 -15.35 19.84 -2.18
N ALA A 271 -16.66 20.11 -2.16
CA ALA A 271 -17.22 21.24 -2.90
C ALA A 271 -16.69 22.61 -2.44
N THR A 272 -16.36 22.74 -1.15
CA THR A 272 -15.78 23.97 -0.58
C THR A 272 -14.36 24.18 -1.09
N MET A 273 -13.54 23.13 -1.10
CA MET A 273 -12.18 23.20 -1.67
C MET A 273 -12.23 23.52 -3.17
N ASP A 274 -13.12 22.88 -3.92
CA ASP A 274 -13.32 23.16 -5.35
C ASP A 274 -13.73 24.62 -5.59
N LEU A 275 -14.62 25.16 -4.75
CA LEU A 275 -15.02 26.57 -4.81
C LEU A 275 -13.84 27.52 -4.54
N VAL A 276 -13.01 27.22 -3.54
CA VAL A 276 -11.80 27.99 -3.24
C VAL A 276 -10.87 28.00 -4.45
N GLN A 277 -10.59 26.83 -5.03
CA GLN A 277 -9.76 26.69 -6.22
C GLN A 277 -10.36 27.43 -7.43
N LEU A 278 -11.67 27.30 -7.66
CA LEU A 278 -12.39 27.96 -8.75
C LEU A 278 -12.32 29.50 -8.64
N LYS A 279 -12.16 30.04 -7.43
CA LYS A 279 -12.00 31.47 -7.17
C LYS A 279 -10.54 31.92 -7.07
N GLY A 280 -9.59 31.05 -7.40
CA GLY A 280 -8.17 31.37 -7.48
C GLY A 280 -7.42 31.28 -6.15
N GLY A 281 -8.05 30.75 -5.10
CA GLY A 281 -7.37 30.38 -3.86
C GLY A 281 -6.74 29.00 -3.95
N SER A 282 -5.91 28.62 -2.97
CA SER A 282 -5.33 27.28 -2.88
C SER A 282 -5.74 26.61 -1.55
N PRO A 283 -6.58 25.56 -1.57
CA PRO A 283 -7.00 24.88 -0.35
C PRO A 283 -5.81 24.17 0.32
N ALA A 284 -5.59 24.43 1.61
CA ALA A 284 -4.48 23.89 2.39
C ALA A 284 -4.78 22.51 3.02
N ASN A 285 -6.06 22.16 3.14
CA ASN A 285 -6.47 20.89 3.71
C ASN A 285 -7.90 20.52 3.29
N PHE A 286 -8.20 19.23 3.36
CA PHE A 286 -9.56 18.72 3.53
C PHE A 286 -9.81 18.53 5.04
N LEU A 287 -10.97 18.95 5.55
CA LEU A 287 -11.40 18.64 6.90
C LEU A 287 -12.91 18.53 7.01
N ASP A 288 -13.38 17.33 7.35
CA ASP A 288 -14.76 17.05 7.71
C ASP A 288 -14.90 16.89 9.23
N VAL A 289 -15.64 17.79 9.88
CA VAL A 289 -15.95 17.77 11.33
C VAL A 289 -17.17 16.92 11.70
N GLY A 290 -17.82 16.31 10.70
CA GLY A 290 -19.02 15.49 10.85
C GLY A 290 -20.28 16.28 11.21
N GLY A 291 -21.43 15.57 11.27
CA GLY A 291 -22.73 16.19 11.56
C GLY A 291 -22.96 16.57 13.03
N GLY A 292 -22.17 16.02 13.95
CA GLY A 292 -22.25 16.24 15.41
C GLY A 292 -21.23 17.25 15.92
N THR A 293 -21.18 18.43 15.32
CA THR A 293 -20.14 19.44 15.61
C THR A 293 -20.26 20.00 17.04
N THR A 294 -19.29 19.68 17.91
CA THR A 294 -19.16 20.22 19.28
C THR A 294 -18.10 21.31 19.36
N ALA A 295 -18.16 22.18 20.38
CA ALA A 295 -17.13 23.19 20.60
C ALA A 295 -15.71 22.60 20.75
N GLU A 296 -15.55 21.45 21.43
CA GLU A 296 -14.22 20.82 21.54
C GLU A 296 -13.68 20.37 20.18
N ARG A 297 -14.48 19.62 19.40
CA ARG A 297 -14.10 19.20 18.03
C ARG A 297 -13.72 20.37 17.13
N VAL A 298 -14.44 21.48 17.18
CA VAL A 298 -14.12 22.70 16.42
C VAL A 298 -12.80 23.31 16.87
N ALA A 299 -12.53 23.35 18.17
CA ALA A 299 -11.27 23.85 18.70
C ALA A 299 -10.08 23.00 18.23
N GLU A 300 -10.20 21.68 18.26
CA GLU A 300 -9.16 20.77 17.76
C GLU A 300 -8.97 20.89 16.25
N ALA A 301 -10.06 21.02 15.49
CA ALA A 301 -10.03 21.28 14.06
C ALA A 301 -9.26 22.57 13.73
N PHE A 302 -9.46 23.66 14.49
CA PHE A 302 -8.66 24.88 14.33
C PHE A 302 -7.19 24.69 14.66
N LYS A 303 -6.87 23.98 15.76
CA LYS A 303 -5.47 23.68 16.12
C LYS A 303 -4.75 22.90 15.02
N LEU A 304 -5.43 21.95 14.38
CA LEU A 304 -4.88 21.19 13.27
C LEU A 304 -4.61 22.07 12.06
N ILE A 305 -5.61 22.86 11.62
CA ILE A 305 -5.46 23.77 10.47
C ILE A 305 -4.31 24.76 10.71
N LEU A 306 -4.29 25.40 11.87
CA LEU A 306 -3.31 26.44 12.21
C LEU A 306 -1.94 25.89 12.61
N SER A 307 -1.77 24.57 12.65
CA SER A 307 -0.44 23.95 12.79
C SER A 307 0.36 23.98 11.49
N ASP A 308 -0.27 24.37 10.38
CA ASP A 308 0.40 24.63 9.11
C ASP A 308 0.78 26.11 8.99
N ASP A 309 2.09 26.40 8.97
CA ASP A 309 2.60 27.75 8.84
C ASP A 309 2.28 28.39 7.46
N LYS A 310 1.88 27.58 6.46
CA LYS A 310 1.43 28.09 5.14
C LYS A 310 0.02 28.66 5.16
N VAL A 311 -0.78 28.37 6.19
CA VAL A 311 -2.18 28.80 6.24
C VAL A 311 -2.26 30.30 6.56
N GLU A 312 -2.80 31.06 5.62
CA GLU A 312 -2.97 32.52 5.70
C GLU A 312 -4.42 32.93 6.01
N ALA A 313 -5.39 32.05 5.70
CA ALA A 313 -6.80 32.25 5.97
C ALA A 313 -7.51 30.93 6.25
N VAL A 314 -8.61 30.97 7.01
CA VAL A 314 -9.46 29.81 7.27
C VAL A 314 -10.89 30.09 6.80
N LEU A 315 -11.41 29.25 5.92
CA LEU A 315 -12.79 29.23 5.49
C LEU A 315 -13.57 28.18 6.28
N VAL A 316 -14.48 28.64 7.13
CA VAL A 316 -15.43 27.78 7.84
C VAL A 316 -16.74 27.76 7.08
N ASN A 317 -17.16 26.59 6.60
CA ASN A 317 -18.41 26.41 5.88
C ASN A 317 -19.24 25.32 6.56
N ILE A 318 -20.14 25.73 7.45
CA ILE A 318 -21.03 24.82 8.17
C ILE A 318 -22.44 24.97 7.65
N PHE A 319 -22.97 23.92 7.02
CA PHE A 319 -24.37 23.87 6.60
C PHE A 319 -25.22 23.26 7.72
N GLY A 320 -26.29 23.97 8.11
CA GLY A 320 -27.09 23.66 9.29
C GLY A 320 -27.53 22.20 9.39
N GLY A 321 -27.33 21.61 10.57
CA GLY A 321 -27.68 20.22 10.90
C GLY A 321 -28.49 20.14 12.19
N ILE A 322 -28.14 19.20 13.07
CA ILE A 322 -28.82 19.00 14.37
C ILE A 322 -28.41 20.08 15.40
N VAL A 323 -27.26 20.72 15.19
CA VAL A 323 -26.71 21.77 16.04
C VAL A 323 -27.22 23.14 15.58
N ARG A 324 -27.66 23.99 16.52
CA ARG A 324 -28.05 25.38 16.24
C ARG A 324 -26.81 26.24 16.02
N CYS A 325 -26.84 27.08 14.98
CA CYS A 325 -25.82 28.10 14.72
C CYS A 325 -25.71 29.10 15.87
#